data_AF-A0A3B9RS97-F1
#
_entry.id   AF-A0A3B9RS97-F1
#
_cell.length_a   1.000
_cell.length_b   1.000
_cell.length_c   1.000
_cell.angle_alpha   90.00
_cell.angle_beta   90.00
_cell.angle_gamma   90.00
#
_symmetry.space_group_name_H-M   'P 1'
#
loop_
_entity.id
_entity.type
_entity.pdbx_description
1 polymer ?
#
loop_
_entity_poly.entity_id
_entity_poly.type
_entity_poly.pdbx_seq_one_letter_code
_entity_poly.pdbx_strand_id
1 'polypeptide(L)'
;MRKLCISLIALVLLHTSLFAGTFDLGITLGTATHWGESSYDTSKLKLAWGVTLGISDVWELDLQANSALIPHFFGDTTVAVLMQKALLGQRSTGTRVAGLGVNTLLGAGLLISDYFPGNFMMPTHILFTVTPLMVGNPVSAKRERAFTLTLAYNFLTAQVSVLFDLIKYDLYLVGTYRDYL
;
A
#
# COMPACT_ATOMS: atom_id res chain seq x y z
N MET A 1 18.02 12.73 6.71
CA MET A 1 17.16 11.72 7.38
C MET A 1 16.16 11.04 6.44
N ARG A 2 15.47 11.77 5.53
CA ARG A 2 14.61 11.20 4.47
C ARG A 2 15.23 10.00 3.71
N LYS A 3 16.50 10.12 3.29
CA LYS A 3 17.24 9.01 2.63
C LYS A 3 17.40 7.79 3.54
N LEU A 4 17.70 7.98 4.83
CA LEU A 4 17.90 6.90 5.81
C LEU A 4 16.59 6.14 6.10
N CYS A 5 15.44 6.83 6.18
CA CYS A 5 14.13 6.19 6.33
C CYS A 5 13.74 5.39 5.09
N ILE A 6 13.98 5.93 3.89
CA ILE A 6 13.79 5.20 2.64
C ILE A 6 14.71 3.96 2.60
N SER A 7 15.96 4.10 3.05
CA SER A 7 16.89 2.97 3.18
C SER A 7 16.42 1.94 4.20
N LEU A 8 15.85 2.36 5.33
CA LEU A 8 15.32 1.47 6.36
C LEU A 8 14.08 0.73 5.87
N ILE A 9 13.19 1.41 5.15
CA ILE A 9 12.05 0.79 4.48
C ILE A 9 12.58 -0.23 3.46
N ALA A 10 13.51 0.15 2.58
CA ALA A 10 14.15 -0.78 1.65
C ALA A 10 14.79 -1.99 2.34
N LEU A 11 15.39 -1.80 3.52
CA LEU A 11 16.00 -2.89 4.30
C LEU A 11 14.95 -3.82 4.91
N VAL A 12 13.84 -3.28 5.42
CA VAL A 12 12.69 -4.05 5.91
C VAL A 12 12.05 -4.84 4.76
N LEU A 13 11.89 -4.21 3.59
CA LEU A 13 11.39 -4.84 2.36
C LEU A 13 12.26 -6.03 1.93
N LEU A 14 13.59 -5.88 2.03
CA LEU A 14 14.55 -6.97 1.76
C LEU A 14 14.43 -8.12 2.78
N HIS A 15 14.22 -7.83 4.07
CA HIS A 15 14.07 -8.87 5.10
C HIS A 15 12.73 -9.59 5.05
N THR A 16 11.65 -8.94 4.60
CA THR A 16 10.33 -9.59 4.49
C THR A 16 10.29 -10.73 3.47
N SER A 17 11.24 -10.76 2.52
CA SER A 17 11.42 -11.89 1.59
C SER A 17 11.76 -13.21 2.30
N LEU A 18 12.35 -13.15 3.51
CA LEU A 18 12.67 -14.34 4.31
C LEU A 18 11.42 -15.03 4.90
N PHE A 19 10.29 -14.31 4.98
CA PHE A 19 9.00 -14.84 5.45
C PHE A 19 8.13 -15.40 4.31
N ALA A 20 8.53 -15.22 3.05
CA ALA A 20 7.77 -15.61 1.86
C ALA A 20 7.80 -17.13 1.55
N GLY A 21 8.27 -17.97 2.48
CA GLY A 21 8.33 -19.42 2.26
C GLY A 21 6.97 -20.09 2.01
N THR A 22 5.88 -19.53 2.54
CA THR A 22 4.50 -20.08 2.39
C THR A 22 3.51 -19.10 1.77
N PHE A 23 3.88 -17.83 1.66
CA PHE A 23 3.02 -16.73 1.21
C PHE A 23 3.72 -15.93 0.11
N ASP A 24 3.03 -14.94 -0.43
CA ASP A 24 3.49 -14.18 -1.60
C ASP A 24 4.18 -12.85 -1.24
N LEU A 25 4.86 -12.29 -2.23
CA LEU A 25 5.45 -10.96 -2.21
C LEU A 25 5.23 -10.30 -3.58
N GLY A 26 4.73 -9.08 -3.60
CA GLY A 26 4.55 -8.30 -4.82
C GLY A 26 4.96 -6.84 -4.69
N ILE A 27 5.31 -6.23 -5.82
CA ILE A 27 5.56 -4.80 -5.94
C ILE A 27 4.24 -4.11 -6.31
N THR A 28 3.86 -3.10 -5.55
CA THR A 28 2.67 -2.29 -5.78
C THR A 28 3.04 -1.06 -6.61
N LEU A 29 2.27 -0.74 -7.66
CA LEU A 29 2.40 0.48 -8.47
C LEU A 29 1.03 1.05 -8.81
N GLY A 30 0.85 2.37 -8.72
CA GLY A 30 -0.38 3.02 -9.15
C GLY A 30 -0.39 4.51 -8.92
N THR A 31 -1.58 5.09 -8.95
CA THR A 31 -1.78 6.53 -8.72
C THR A 31 -2.50 6.76 -7.42
N ALA A 32 -2.12 7.82 -6.71
CA ALA A 32 -2.82 8.28 -5.52
C ALA A 32 -3.13 9.79 -5.64
N THR A 33 -4.30 10.18 -5.18
CA THR A 33 -4.70 11.59 -4.99
C THR A 33 -5.10 11.80 -3.55
N HIS A 34 -4.76 12.95 -2.97
CA HIS A 34 -5.06 13.28 -1.59
C HIS A 34 -5.89 14.57 -1.54
N TRP A 35 -7.02 14.52 -0.85
CA TRP A 35 -7.97 15.62 -0.72
C TRP A 35 -8.29 15.90 0.74
N GLY A 36 -8.54 17.16 1.09
CA GLY A 36 -8.94 17.56 2.46
C GLY A 36 -7.87 18.27 3.27
N GLU A 37 -6.61 18.30 2.80
CA GLU A 37 -5.47 18.93 3.50
C GLU A 37 -4.61 19.79 2.56
N SER A 38 -5.22 20.70 1.81
CA SER A 38 -4.52 21.53 0.81
C SER A 38 -3.41 22.43 1.37
N SER A 39 -3.41 22.69 2.69
CA SER A 39 -2.36 23.45 3.38
C SER A 39 -1.11 22.63 3.69
N TYR A 40 -1.21 21.31 3.71
CA TYR A 40 -0.12 20.38 4.07
C TYR A 40 0.34 19.54 2.88
N ASP A 41 -0.61 19.18 2.02
CA ASP A 41 -0.35 18.47 0.77
C ASP A 41 -0.73 19.34 -0.42
N THR A 42 0.27 19.85 -1.12
CA THR A 42 0.08 20.65 -2.33
C THR A 42 0.03 19.79 -3.60
N SER A 43 0.25 18.48 -3.47
CA SER A 43 0.28 17.58 -4.61
C SER A 43 -1.13 17.30 -5.14
N LYS A 44 -1.24 17.31 -6.47
CA LYS A 44 -2.50 17.01 -7.18
C LYS A 44 -2.55 15.55 -7.62
N LEU A 45 -1.39 14.97 -7.89
CA LEU A 45 -1.23 13.60 -8.33
C LEU A 45 0.08 13.05 -7.76
N LYS A 46 0.00 11.86 -7.18
CA LYS A 46 1.14 11.10 -6.66
C LYS A 46 1.27 9.77 -7.39
N LEU A 47 2.51 9.33 -7.56
CA LEU A 47 2.86 7.95 -7.87
C LEU A 47 2.86 7.16 -6.56
N ALA A 48 2.00 6.17 -6.47
CA ALA A 48 2.01 5.18 -5.40
C ALA A 48 2.92 4.01 -5.82
N TRP A 49 3.91 3.69 -5.00
CA TRP A 49 4.81 2.56 -5.25
C TRP A 49 5.22 1.91 -3.94
N GLY A 50 5.39 0.59 -3.91
CA GLY A 50 5.60 -0.11 -2.66
C GLY A 50 5.67 -1.61 -2.81
N VAL A 51 5.37 -2.33 -1.72
CA VAL A 51 5.20 -3.78 -1.76
C VAL A 51 3.96 -4.20 -1.01
N THR A 52 3.43 -5.34 -1.43
CA THR A 52 2.42 -6.09 -0.71
C THR A 52 2.94 -7.47 -0.34
N LEU A 53 2.58 -7.93 0.85
CA LEU A 53 3.03 -9.18 1.45
C LEU A 53 1.81 -9.94 1.98
N GLY A 54 1.66 -11.20 1.59
CA GLY A 54 0.72 -12.10 2.24
C GLY A 54 1.21 -12.48 3.64
N ILE A 55 0.39 -12.27 4.67
CA ILE A 55 0.68 -12.71 6.06
C ILE A 55 -0.09 -14.00 6.39
N SER A 56 -1.30 -14.12 5.86
CA SER A 56 -2.14 -15.32 6.01
C SER A 56 -3.05 -15.48 4.80
N ASP A 57 -3.90 -16.52 4.82
CA ASP A 57 -4.93 -16.76 3.80
C ASP A 57 -5.89 -15.58 3.62
N VAL A 58 -5.98 -14.63 4.55
CA VAL A 58 -6.90 -13.48 4.45
C VAL A 58 -6.29 -12.14 4.81
N TRP A 59 -5.04 -12.11 5.29
CA TRP A 59 -4.38 -10.87 5.73
C TRP A 59 -3.16 -10.55 4.88
N GLU A 60 -3.01 -9.27 4.55
CA GLU A 60 -1.86 -8.74 3.82
C GLU A 60 -1.34 -7.45 4.47
N LEU A 61 -0.02 -7.25 4.36
CA LEU A 61 0.64 -6.00 4.69
C LEU A 61 0.96 -5.27 3.39
N ASP A 62 0.59 -4.00 3.30
CA ASP A 62 0.93 -3.10 2.20
C ASP A 62 1.80 -1.96 2.74
N LEU A 63 3.01 -1.84 2.22
CA LEU A 63 3.97 -0.78 2.52
C LEU A 63 4.13 0.06 1.28
N GLN A 64 3.67 1.31 1.32
CA GLN A 64 3.53 2.14 0.13
C GLN A 64 4.10 3.53 0.34
N ALA A 65 5.00 3.94 -0.54
CA ALA A 65 5.40 5.33 -0.68
C ALA A 65 4.52 6.03 -1.72
N ASN A 66 4.12 7.26 -1.42
CA ASN A 66 3.43 8.14 -2.36
C ASN A 66 4.32 9.34 -2.64
N SER A 67 4.83 9.43 -3.86
CA SER A 67 5.72 10.51 -4.31
C SER A 67 4.97 11.45 -5.24
N ALA A 68 5.02 12.76 -4.98
CA ALA A 68 4.36 13.75 -5.82
C ALA A 68 4.87 13.69 -7.28
N LEU A 69 3.95 13.67 -8.24
CA LEU A 69 4.24 13.86 -9.66
C LEU A 69 3.94 15.29 -10.09
N ILE A 70 2.85 15.86 -9.57
CA ILE A 70 2.38 17.22 -9.87
C ILE A 70 2.03 17.90 -8.55
N PRO A 71 2.45 19.16 -8.30
CA PRO A 71 3.20 20.04 -9.22
C PRO A 71 4.73 19.86 -9.17
N HIS A 72 5.29 19.37 -8.07
CA HIS A 72 6.75 19.19 -7.91
C HIS A 72 7.11 17.71 -7.96
N PHE A 73 7.84 17.31 -9.00
CA PHE A 73 8.28 15.93 -9.16
C PHE A 73 9.17 15.49 -7.99
N PHE A 74 8.72 14.48 -7.24
CA PHE A 74 9.35 13.95 -6.03
C PHE A 74 9.58 14.98 -4.90
N GLY A 75 8.84 16.10 -4.92
CA GLY A 75 8.88 17.11 -3.85
C GLY A 75 8.40 16.52 -2.52
N ASP A 76 7.12 16.17 -2.48
CA ASP A 76 6.46 15.60 -1.31
C ASP A 76 6.51 14.07 -1.36
N THR A 77 6.79 13.43 -0.21
CA THR A 77 6.80 11.97 -0.10
C THR A 77 6.21 11.53 1.22
N THR A 78 5.15 10.73 1.16
CA THR A 78 4.53 10.11 2.34
C THR A 78 4.68 8.60 2.28
N VAL A 79 4.70 7.93 3.42
CA VAL A 79 4.76 6.47 3.50
C VAL A 79 3.56 5.96 4.27
N ALA A 80 2.77 5.10 3.65
CA ALA A 80 1.65 4.39 4.27
C ALA A 80 2.08 2.96 4.63
N VAL A 81 1.68 2.53 5.83
CA VAL A 81 1.79 1.16 6.31
C VAL A 81 0.37 0.68 6.60
N LEU A 82 -0.13 -0.29 5.85
CA LEU A 82 -1.50 -0.76 5.90
C LEU A 82 -1.56 -2.26 6.16
N MET A 83 -2.35 -2.68 7.14
CA MET A 83 -2.75 -4.07 7.32
C MET A 83 -4.15 -4.22 6.72
N GLN A 84 -4.32 -5.12 5.77
CA GLN A 84 -5.57 -5.29 5.02
C GLN A 84 -6.06 -6.73 5.08
N LYS A 85 -7.38 -6.88 5.14
CA LYS A 85 -8.09 -8.14 5.18
C LYS A 85 -8.93 -8.34 3.92
N ALA A 86 -8.78 -9.49 3.29
CA ALA A 86 -9.67 -9.98 2.25
C ALA A 86 -11.02 -10.44 2.83
N LEU A 87 -12.13 -9.98 2.23
CA LEU A 87 -13.49 -10.22 2.75
C LEU A 87 -14.28 -11.28 1.96
N LEU A 88 -14.01 -11.47 0.67
CA LEU A 88 -14.81 -12.31 -0.22
C LEU A 88 -14.16 -13.66 -0.55
N GLY A 89 -13.06 -13.99 0.10
CA GLY A 89 -12.39 -15.28 -0.10
C GLY A 89 -10.93 -15.25 0.28
N GLN A 90 -10.32 -16.42 0.24
CA GLN A 90 -8.90 -16.58 0.52
C GLN A 90 -8.05 -15.85 -0.53
N ARG A 91 -6.94 -15.31 -0.07
CA ARG A 91 -5.77 -14.97 -0.85
C ARG A 91 -5.09 -16.26 -1.29
N SER A 92 -4.42 -16.23 -2.44
CA SER A 92 -3.66 -17.39 -2.92
C SER A 92 -2.38 -17.53 -2.11
N THR A 93 -2.07 -18.75 -1.66
CA THR A 93 -0.89 -19.08 -0.84
C THR A 93 -0.18 -20.29 -1.40
N GLY A 94 1.04 -20.54 -0.91
CA GLY A 94 1.93 -21.68 -1.23
C GLY A 94 1.28 -23.07 -1.17
N THR A 95 0.07 -23.16 -0.64
CA THR A 95 -0.66 -24.43 -0.48
C THR A 95 -2.13 -24.37 -0.93
N ARG A 96 -2.68 -23.19 -1.22
CA ARG A 96 -4.11 -23.00 -1.54
C ARG A 96 -4.31 -21.90 -2.58
N VAL A 97 -5.11 -22.19 -3.60
CA VAL A 97 -5.38 -21.24 -4.69
C VAL A 97 -6.74 -20.56 -4.51
N ALA A 98 -6.77 -19.23 -4.66
CA ALA A 98 -8.01 -18.46 -4.68
C ALA A 98 -8.77 -18.71 -5.99
N GLY A 99 -9.90 -19.43 -5.94
CA GLY A 99 -10.60 -19.94 -7.13
C GLY A 99 -11.22 -18.87 -8.04
N LEU A 100 -11.65 -17.73 -7.49
CA LEU A 100 -12.33 -16.68 -8.28
C LEU A 100 -11.46 -15.45 -8.56
N GLY A 101 -10.33 -15.29 -7.86
CA GLY A 101 -9.43 -14.14 -8.03
C GLY A 101 -10.09 -12.76 -7.84
N VAL A 102 -11.33 -12.69 -7.34
CA VAL A 102 -12.05 -11.43 -7.08
C VAL A 102 -12.23 -11.26 -5.59
N ASN A 103 -11.98 -10.06 -5.06
CA ASN A 103 -12.10 -9.80 -3.64
C ASN A 103 -12.42 -8.34 -3.30
N THR A 104 -12.69 -8.11 -2.02
CA THR A 104 -12.77 -6.79 -1.40
C THR A 104 -11.77 -6.75 -0.26
N LEU A 105 -11.01 -5.65 -0.14
CA LEU A 105 -10.07 -5.45 0.95
C LEU A 105 -10.59 -4.39 1.91
N LEU A 106 -10.46 -4.65 3.21
CA LEU A 106 -10.66 -3.67 4.27
C LEU A 106 -9.39 -3.59 5.09
N GLY A 107 -8.86 -2.39 5.29
CA GLY A 107 -7.60 -2.21 6.00
C GLY A 107 -7.58 -1.03 6.94
N ALA A 108 -6.58 -1.05 7.81
CA ALA A 108 -6.24 0.06 8.67
C ALA A 108 -4.72 0.19 8.80
N GLY A 109 -4.26 1.38 9.16
CA GLY A 109 -2.82 1.59 9.27
C GLY A 109 -2.43 3.02 9.61
N LEU A 110 -1.21 3.37 9.25
CA LEU A 110 -0.61 4.66 9.58
C LEU A 110 -0.03 5.33 8.33
N LEU A 111 -0.18 6.65 8.25
CA LEU A 111 0.59 7.48 7.33
C LEU A 111 1.73 8.15 8.09
N ILE A 112 2.92 8.04 7.53
CA ILE A 112 4.13 8.74 7.95
C ILE A 112 4.39 9.84 6.93
N SER A 113 4.38 11.09 7.37
CA SER A 113 4.61 12.26 6.51
C SER A 113 5.47 13.31 7.22
N ASP A 114 5.94 14.28 6.44
CA ASP A 114 6.67 15.47 6.87
C ASP A 114 5.75 16.70 7.01
N TYR A 115 4.44 16.50 7.15
CA TYR A 115 3.43 17.57 7.22
C TYR A 115 3.49 18.41 8.51
N PHE A 116 4.41 18.10 9.43
CA PHE A 116 4.61 18.85 10.66
C PHE A 116 5.85 19.76 10.57
N PRO A 117 5.81 20.97 11.18
CA PRO A 117 6.97 21.87 11.21
C PRO A 117 8.21 21.19 11.80
N GLY A 118 9.26 21.07 10.99
CA GLY A 118 10.54 20.49 11.43
C GLY A 118 11.22 19.55 10.43
N ASN A 119 10.64 19.28 9.25
CA ASN A 119 11.23 18.45 8.19
C ASN A 119 11.62 17.02 8.63
N PHE A 120 10.98 16.48 9.67
CA PHE A 120 11.16 15.11 10.10
C PHE A 120 9.92 14.28 9.75
N MET A 121 10.16 13.04 9.30
CA MET A 121 9.10 12.08 9.00
C MET A 121 8.61 11.48 10.32
N MET A 122 7.33 11.63 10.63
CA MET A 122 6.70 10.96 11.77
C MET A 122 5.31 10.44 11.38
N PRO A 123 4.76 9.47 12.13
CA PRO A 123 3.34 9.13 11.99
C PRO A 123 2.49 10.39 12.19
N THR A 124 1.58 10.64 11.27
CA THR A 124 0.70 11.83 11.27
C THR A 124 -0.76 11.46 11.12
N HIS A 125 -1.08 10.34 10.45
CA HIS A 125 -2.46 9.92 10.24
C HIS A 125 -2.73 8.49 10.65
N ILE A 126 -3.96 8.25 11.10
CA ILE A 126 -4.57 6.92 11.14
C ILE A 126 -5.33 6.73 9.83
N LEU A 127 -5.13 5.59 9.19
CA LEU A 127 -5.72 5.24 7.91
C LEU A 127 -6.80 4.17 8.09
N PHE A 128 -7.92 4.35 7.38
CA PHE A 128 -8.95 3.33 7.19
C PHE A 128 -9.23 3.19 5.70
N THR A 129 -8.99 2.00 5.15
CA THR A 129 -8.99 1.76 3.71
C THR A 129 -10.05 0.74 3.33
N VAL A 130 -10.75 1.01 2.23
CA VAL A 130 -11.59 0.03 1.53
C VAL A 130 -11.19 -0.03 0.06
N THR A 131 -10.91 -1.24 -0.42
CA THR A 131 -10.74 -1.53 -1.85
C THR A 131 -11.93 -2.39 -2.27
N PRO A 132 -12.95 -1.81 -2.90
CA PRO A 132 -14.18 -2.52 -3.21
C PRO A 132 -13.96 -3.65 -4.21
N LEU A 133 -13.07 -3.44 -5.19
CA LEU A 133 -12.80 -4.39 -6.25
C LEU A 133 -11.30 -4.68 -6.35
N MET A 134 -10.95 -5.93 -6.08
CA MET A 134 -9.66 -6.51 -6.40
C MET A 134 -9.89 -7.66 -7.39
N VAL A 135 -9.08 -7.73 -8.44
CA VAL A 135 -9.15 -8.76 -9.49
C VAL A 135 -7.76 -9.32 -9.75
N GLY A 136 -7.65 -10.64 -9.86
CA GLY A 136 -6.40 -11.36 -10.00
C GLY A 136 -5.90 -11.93 -8.68
N ASN A 137 -4.80 -12.68 -8.75
CA ASN A 137 -4.24 -13.34 -7.59
C ASN A 137 -2.71 -13.51 -7.72
N PRO A 138 -2.01 -13.78 -6.59
CA PRO A 138 -0.57 -14.03 -6.60
C PRO A 138 -0.11 -15.08 -7.61
N VAL A 139 -0.87 -16.17 -7.77
CA VAL A 139 -0.54 -17.27 -8.69
C VAL A 139 -0.45 -16.80 -10.14
N SER A 140 -1.33 -15.89 -10.56
CA SER A 140 -1.31 -15.26 -11.89
C SER A 140 -0.21 -14.21 -12.07
N ALA A 141 0.68 -14.04 -11.09
CA ALA A 141 1.75 -13.05 -11.04
C ALA A 141 1.29 -11.57 -11.05
N LYS A 142 -0.02 -11.31 -11.13
CA LYS A 142 -0.58 -9.97 -11.20
C LYS A 142 -1.93 -9.88 -10.46
N ARG A 143 -2.14 -8.76 -9.78
CA ARG A 143 -3.43 -8.39 -9.20
C ARG A 143 -3.70 -6.90 -9.38
N GLU A 144 -4.95 -6.55 -9.61
CA GLU A 144 -5.44 -5.20 -9.81
C GLU A 144 -6.34 -4.81 -8.65
N ARG A 145 -6.19 -3.59 -8.15
CA ARG A 145 -7.02 -3.00 -7.10
C ARG A 145 -7.64 -1.73 -7.64
N ALA A 146 -8.96 -1.69 -7.70
CA ALA A 146 -9.70 -0.57 -8.27
C ALA A 146 -10.48 0.18 -7.19
N PHE A 147 -10.53 1.50 -7.34
CA PHE A 147 -11.32 2.42 -6.51
C PHE A 147 -10.99 2.34 -5.02
N THR A 148 -9.70 2.26 -4.68
CA THR A 148 -9.30 2.22 -3.27
C THR A 148 -9.56 3.58 -2.64
N LEU A 149 -10.38 3.59 -1.60
CA LEU A 149 -10.71 4.76 -0.82
C LEU A 149 -10.08 4.61 0.57
N THR A 150 -9.33 5.61 0.99
CA THR A 150 -8.75 5.67 2.33
C THR A 150 -9.16 6.94 3.03
N LEU A 151 -9.80 6.80 4.19
CA LEU A 151 -10.00 7.89 5.13
C LEU A 151 -8.74 8.03 5.97
N ALA A 152 -8.17 9.23 5.98
CA ALA A 152 -6.99 9.55 6.76
C ALA A 152 -7.37 10.58 7.83
N TYR A 153 -7.27 10.18 9.09
CA TYR A 153 -7.47 11.08 10.21
C TYR A 153 -6.13 11.61 10.70
N ASN A 154 -5.88 12.90 10.50
CA ASN A 154 -4.71 13.59 11.00
C ASN A 154 -4.90 13.86 12.50
N PHE A 155 -4.19 13.11 13.34
CA PHE A 155 -4.32 13.25 14.79
C PHE A 155 -3.57 14.46 15.37
N LEU A 156 -2.78 15.16 14.55
CA LEU A 156 -2.08 16.39 14.96
C LEU A 156 -2.94 17.63 14.74
N THR A 157 -3.75 17.64 13.67
CA THR A 157 -4.62 18.77 13.31
C THR A 157 -6.11 18.50 13.53
N ALA A 158 -6.47 17.27 13.90
CA ALA A 158 -7.84 16.77 14.01
C ALA A 158 -8.67 16.90 12.71
N GLN A 159 -7.99 16.84 11.55
CA GLN A 159 -8.62 16.91 10.23
C GLN A 159 -8.82 15.51 9.63
N VAL A 160 -9.85 15.38 8.79
CA VAL A 160 -10.09 14.17 8.00
C VAL A 160 -9.84 14.48 6.55
N SER A 161 -9.02 13.66 5.93
CA SER A 161 -8.72 13.69 4.51
C SER A 161 -9.07 12.37 3.83
N VAL A 162 -9.11 12.42 2.51
CA VAL A 162 -9.43 11.28 1.65
C VAL A 162 -8.26 11.05 0.71
N LEU A 163 -7.69 9.85 0.75
CA LEU A 163 -6.81 9.36 -0.29
C LEU A 163 -7.61 8.46 -1.22
N PHE A 164 -7.49 8.72 -2.51
CA PHE A 164 -8.18 7.96 -3.54
C PHE A 164 -7.17 7.41 -4.55
N ASP A 165 -7.28 6.12 -4.81
CA ASP A 165 -6.52 5.43 -5.84
C ASP A 165 -7.47 4.85 -6.88
N LEU A 166 -7.36 5.33 -8.11
CA LEU A 166 -8.20 4.84 -9.21
C LEU A 166 -7.89 3.37 -9.49
N ILE A 167 -6.63 3.08 -9.81
CA ILE A 167 -6.12 1.73 -10.09
C ILE A 167 -4.71 1.59 -9.49
N LYS A 168 -4.49 0.45 -8.83
CA LYS A 168 -3.17 -0.05 -8.42
C LYS A 168 -2.95 -1.46 -8.97
N TYR A 169 -1.70 -1.75 -9.28
CA TYR A 169 -1.22 -3.04 -9.77
C TYR A 169 -0.25 -3.63 -8.75
N ASP A 170 -0.51 -4.85 -8.32
CA ASP A 170 0.46 -5.68 -7.62
C ASP A 170 1.09 -6.64 -8.63
N LEU A 171 2.41 -6.58 -8.75
CA LEU A 171 3.23 -7.46 -9.58
C LEU A 171 3.98 -8.42 -8.67
N TYR A 172 3.61 -9.69 -8.68
CA TYR A 172 4.14 -10.68 -7.76
C TYR A 172 5.49 -11.22 -8.22
N LEU A 173 6.42 -11.24 -7.28
CA LEU A 173 7.75 -11.82 -7.44
C LEU A 173 7.84 -13.23 -6.86
N VAL A 174 7.05 -13.50 -5.80
CA VAL A 174 6.98 -14.77 -5.08
C VAL A 174 5.51 -15.12 -4.82
N GLY A 175 5.19 -16.42 -4.72
CA GLY A 175 3.83 -16.94 -4.60
C GLY A 175 3.11 -17.04 -5.95
N THR A 176 3.88 -17.10 -7.03
CA THR A 176 3.41 -17.18 -8.41
C THR A 176 3.41 -18.62 -8.93
N TYR A 177 2.76 -18.89 -10.05
CA TYR A 177 2.78 -20.22 -10.70
C TYR A 177 4.19 -20.83 -10.87
N ARG A 178 5.24 -20.01 -10.97
CA ARG A 178 6.63 -20.45 -11.13
C ARG A 178 7.20 -21.12 -9.88
N ASP A 179 6.67 -20.77 -8.71
CA ASP A 179 7.15 -21.28 -7.43
C ASP A 179 6.55 -22.66 -7.09
N TYR A 180 5.61 -23.15 -7.92
CA TYR A 180 4.94 -24.45 -7.77
C TYR A 180 5.33 -25.46 -8.87
N LEU A 181 6.29 -25.12 -9.73
CA LEU A 181 6.86 -26.00 -10.77
C LEU A 181 8.21 -26.55 -10.32
#